data_AF-A0A928EYH0-F1
#
_entry.id   AF-A0A928EYH0-F1
#
_cell.length_a   1.000
_cell.length_b   1.000
_cell.length_c   1.000
_cell.angle_alpha   90.00
_cell.angle_beta   90.00
_cell.angle_gamma   90.00
#
_symmetry.space_group_name_H-M   'P 1'
#
loop_
_entity.id
_entity.type
_entity.pdbx_description
1 polymer ?
#
loop_
_entity_poly.entity_id
_entity_poly.type
_entity_poly.pdbx_seq_one_letter_code
_entity_poly.pdbx_strand_id
1 'polypeptide(L)'
;MQYVSTRTKECERVSAAYAIKTGLAPDGGLFMPEALPAITLAELSELLDCSYAERATYIFAKFLTDYSITELLADTTEAYSEARFPGGAAPIRDIDGQVTSLELWHGPTCAFKDMALQIMPRLLSRALGKTEEKREALILVATSGDTGKAALEGYRDVPQIKIKVFYPVDGVSRVQKLQMQTQEGKNVDVAAIR
;
A
#
# COMPACT_ATOMS: atom_id res chain seq x y z
N MET A 1 9.39 9.45 -15.10
CA MET A 1 10.20 8.99 -13.96
C MET A 1 10.53 7.53 -14.17
N GLN A 2 11.80 7.15 -14.07
CA GLN A 2 12.22 5.74 -14.04
C GLN A 2 12.74 5.35 -12.64
N TYR A 3 12.83 4.05 -12.39
CA TYR A 3 13.35 3.47 -11.16
C TYR A 3 14.64 2.69 -11.45
N VAL A 4 15.56 2.74 -10.49
CA VAL A 4 16.87 2.07 -10.52
C VAL A 4 17.08 1.26 -9.25
N SER A 5 17.89 0.21 -9.33
CA SER A 5 18.30 -0.54 -8.15
C SER A 5 19.26 0.28 -7.28
N THR A 6 19.14 0.16 -5.97
CA THR A 6 20.10 0.74 -5.00
C THR A 6 21.48 0.09 -5.05
N ARG A 7 21.63 -1.11 -5.60
CA ARG A 7 22.92 -1.83 -5.62
C ARG A 7 23.71 -1.59 -6.89
N THR A 8 23.03 -1.50 -8.03
CA THR A 8 23.71 -1.37 -9.31
C THR A 8 23.06 -0.25 -10.13
N LYS A 9 23.80 0.84 -10.35
CA LYS A 9 23.35 1.93 -11.23
C LYS A 9 23.38 1.56 -12.72
N GLU A 10 24.08 0.48 -13.05
CA GLU A 10 24.12 -0.12 -14.39
C GLU A 10 22.92 -1.04 -14.66
N CYS A 11 22.08 -1.33 -13.65
CA CYS A 11 20.81 -2.01 -13.89
C CYS A 11 19.91 -1.16 -14.81
N GLU A 12 19.09 -1.87 -15.58
CA GLU A 12 18.10 -1.29 -16.46
C GLU A 12 17.18 -0.32 -15.68
N ARG A 13 16.91 0.83 -16.27
CA ARG A 13 15.91 1.77 -15.78
C ARG A 13 14.54 1.20 -16.10
N VAL A 14 13.72 1.04 -15.08
CA VAL A 14 12.40 0.40 -15.22
C VAL A 14 11.28 1.36 -14.87
N SER A 15 10.10 1.11 -15.44
CA SER A 15 8.91 1.89 -15.11
C SER A 15 8.44 1.64 -13.67
N ALA A 16 7.59 2.50 -13.13
CA ALA A 16 7.06 2.31 -11.77
C ALA A 16 6.18 1.05 -11.70
N ALA A 17 5.38 0.77 -12.74
CA ALA A 17 4.60 -0.46 -12.83
C ALA A 17 5.49 -1.71 -12.81
N TYR A 18 6.62 -1.70 -13.53
CA TYR A 18 7.57 -2.82 -13.47
C TYR A 18 8.17 -2.98 -12.08
N ALA A 19 8.60 -1.88 -11.45
CA ALA A 19 9.16 -1.90 -10.10
C ALA A 19 8.14 -2.45 -9.07
N ILE A 20 6.88 -1.99 -9.13
CA ILE A 20 5.79 -2.43 -8.27
C ILE A 20 5.49 -3.92 -8.46
N LYS A 21 5.41 -4.40 -9.71
CA LYS A 21 5.18 -5.82 -9.99
C LYS A 21 6.32 -6.70 -9.48
N THR A 22 7.56 -6.24 -9.67
CA THR A 22 8.76 -7.04 -9.42
C THR A 22 9.11 -7.08 -7.92
N GLY A 23 8.82 -6.01 -7.18
CA GLY A 23 9.12 -5.89 -5.76
C GLY A 23 10.61 -5.65 -5.52
N LEU A 24 11.38 -6.72 -5.30
CA LEU A 24 12.83 -6.63 -5.10
C LEU A 24 13.55 -6.60 -6.46
N ALA A 25 14.56 -5.73 -6.61
CA ALA A 25 15.33 -5.70 -7.84
C ALA A 25 16.07 -7.04 -8.06
N PRO A 26 16.32 -7.47 -9.33
CA PRO A 26 16.96 -8.74 -9.62
C PRO A 26 18.36 -8.93 -9.00
N ASP A 27 19.07 -7.84 -8.71
CA ASP A 27 20.37 -7.84 -8.02
C ASP A 27 20.26 -7.87 -6.47
N GLY A 28 19.03 -8.03 -5.95
CA GLY A 28 18.69 -8.01 -4.54
C GLY A 28 18.66 -6.61 -3.92
N GLY A 29 18.77 -5.55 -4.73
CA GLY A 29 18.59 -4.17 -4.28
C GLY A 29 17.12 -3.77 -4.18
N LEU A 30 16.89 -2.53 -3.74
CA LEU A 30 15.56 -1.92 -3.73
C LEU A 30 15.42 -1.00 -4.94
N PHE A 31 14.22 -0.92 -5.51
CA PHE A 31 13.94 0.11 -6.51
C PHE A 31 13.77 1.47 -5.85
N MET A 32 14.48 2.47 -6.38
CA MET A 32 14.37 3.88 -6.00
C MET A 32 14.15 4.73 -7.25
N PRO A 33 13.37 5.83 -7.18
CA PRO A 33 13.24 6.72 -8.32
C PRO A 33 14.60 7.34 -8.65
N GLU A 34 14.87 7.57 -9.94
CA GLU A 34 16.15 8.13 -10.40
C GLU A 34 16.41 9.55 -9.84
N ALA A 35 15.36 10.26 -9.43
CA ALA A 35 15.42 11.50 -8.69
C ALA A 35 14.17 11.66 -7.79
N LEU A 36 14.30 12.44 -6.71
CA LEU A 36 13.14 12.84 -5.90
C LEU A 36 12.43 14.01 -6.60
N PRO A 37 11.12 13.90 -6.92
CA PRO A 37 10.36 15.01 -7.47
C PRO A 37 10.32 16.20 -6.53
N ALA A 38 10.52 17.41 -7.07
CA ALA A 38 10.35 18.63 -6.31
C ALA A 38 8.86 19.02 -6.18
N ILE A 39 8.53 19.65 -5.05
CA ILE A 39 7.25 20.30 -4.80
C ILE A 39 7.57 21.76 -4.44
N THR A 40 7.05 22.68 -5.23
CA THR A 40 7.18 24.13 -5.03
C THR A 40 6.27 24.60 -3.90
N LEU A 41 6.53 25.79 -3.36
CA LEU A 41 5.66 26.38 -2.33
C LEU A 41 4.24 26.66 -2.83
N ALA A 42 4.08 26.98 -4.12
CA ALA A 42 2.77 27.18 -4.73
C ALA A 42 1.99 25.86 -4.76
N GLU A 43 2.60 24.79 -5.28
CA GLU A 43 2.02 23.44 -5.27
C GLU A 43 1.69 22.99 -3.83
N LEU A 44 2.59 23.23 -2.87
CA LEU A 44 2.35 22.86 -1.47
C LEU A 44 1.14 23.61 -0.88
N SER A 45 0.95 24.87 -1.25
CA SER A 45 -0.19 25.68 -0.79
C SER A 45 -1.51 25.15 -1.34
N GLU A 46 -1.54 24.75 -2.61
CA GLU A 46 -2.73 24.13 -3.24
C GLU A 46 -3.10 22.81 -2.56
N LEU A 47 -2.12 22.03 -2.09
CA LEU A 47 -2.36 20.75 -1.42
C LEU A 47 -3.00 20.89 -0.02
N LEU A 48 -2.99 22.07 0.60
CA LEU A 48 -3.55 22.26 1.94
C LEU A 48 -5.07 22.07 1.95
N ASP A 49 -5.74 22.50 0.88
CA ASP A 49 -7.20 22.45 0.76
C ASP A 49 -7.71 21.12 0.18
N CYS A 50 -6.81 20.27 -0.31
CA CYS A 50 -7.15 18.96 -0.86
C CYS A 50 -7.53 17.95 0.22
N SER A 51 -8.49 17.08 -0.09
CA SER A 51 -8.74 15.85 0.66
C SER A 51 -7.48 14.97 0.70
N TYR A 52 -7.45 13.99 1.62
CA TYR A 52 -6.32 13.06 1.72
C TYR A 52 -6.10 12.28 0.40
N ALA A 53 -7.19 11.86 -0.25
CA ALA A 53 -7.14 11.14 -1.53
C ALA A 53 -6.59 12.00 -2.67
N GLU A 54 -7.00 13.26 -2.77
CA GLU A 54 -6.47 14.20 -3.77
C GLU A 54 -4.99 14.50 -3.54
N ARG A 55 -4.58 14.74 -2.29
CA ARG A 55 -3.17 14.89 -1.91
C ARG A 55 -2.35 13.66 -2.26
N ALA A 56 -2.83 12.47 -1.92
CA ALA A 56 -2.16 11.21 -2.24
C ALA A 56 -2.05 11.01 -3.75
N THR A 57 -3.10 11.31 -4.51
CA THR A 57 -3.10 11.26 -5.99
C THR A 57 -2.02 12.15 -6.57
N TYR A 58 -1.94 13.40 -6.10
CA TYR A 58 -0.94 14.35 -6.56
C TYR A 58 0.49 13.87 -6.29
N ILE A 59 0.75 13.40 -5.06
CA ILE A 59 2.06 12.86 -4.68
C ILE A 59 2.39 11.63 -5.53
N PHE A 60 1.47 10.67 -5.63
CA PHE A 60 1.68 9.46 -6.43
C PHE A 60 1.91 9.77 -7.91
N ALA A 61 1.21 10.75 -8.50
CA ALA A 61 1.40 11.12 -9.90
C ALA A 61 2.82 11.60 -10.22
N LYS A 62 3.52 12.20 -9.25
CA LYS A 62 4.94 12.58 -9.40
C LYS A 62 5.89 11.38 -9.39
N PHE A 63 5.54 10.29 -8.70
CA PHE A 63 6.36 9.08 -8.59
C PHE A 63 5.98 7.98 -9.59
N LEU A 64 4.71 7.90 -9.99
CA LEU A 64 4.10 6.83 -10.77
C LEU A 64 3.70 7.36 -12.16
N THR A 65 4.65 7.91 -12.91
CA THR A 65 4.38 8.66 -14.16
C THR A 65 3.81 7.81 -15.30
N ASP A 66 3.83 6.48 -15.17
CA ASP A 66 3.18 5.51 -16.06
C ASP A 66 1.75 5.12 -15.61
N TYR A 67 1.23 5.76 -14.56
CA TYR A 67 -0.15 5.69 -14.09
C TYR A 67 -0.87 6.99 -14.45
N SER A 68 -2.09 6.89 -14.96
CA SER A 68 -2.88 8.11 -15.24
C SER A 68 -3.44 8.70 -13.95
N ILE A 69 -3.63 10.01 -13.94
CA ILE A 69 -4.22 10.72 -12.78
C ILE A 69 -5.61 10.16 -12.45
N THR A 70 -6.41 9.82 -13.45
CA THR A 70 -7.74 9.23 -13.26
C THR A 70 -7.68 7.88 -12.55
N GLU A 71 -6.72 7.02 -12.92
CA GLU A 71 -6.51 5.73 -12.25
C GLU A 71 -6.10 5.94 -10.79
N LEU A 72 -5.12 6.82 -10.55
CA LEU A 72 -4.63 7.12 -9.22
C LEU A 72 -5.71 7.72 -8.33
N LEU A 73 -6.52 8.64 -8.86
CA LEU A 73 -7.62 9.25 -8.12
C LEU A 73 -8.69 8.23 -7.74
N ALA A 74 -9.06 7.33 -8.65
CA ALA A 74 -10.00 6.26 -8.35
C ALA A 74 -9.46 5.35 -7.25
N ASP A 75 -8.19 4.94 -7.36
CA ASP A 75 -7.57 4.00 -6.43
C ASP A 75 -7.37 4.64 -5.03
N THR A 76 -6.97 5.91 -4.94
CA THR A 76 -6.80 6.63 -3.66
C THR A 76 -8.13 6.99 -3.00
N THR A 77 -9.14 7.36 -3.78
CA THR A 77 -10.48 7.67 -3.26
C THR A 77 -11.08 6.44 -2.58
N GLU A 78 -10.93 5.26 -3.18
CA GLU A 78 -11.43 4.03 -2.57
C GLU A 78 -10.57 3.58 -1.38
N ALA A 79 -9.24 3.64 -1.52
CA ALA A 79 -8.29 3.22 -0.47
C ALA A 79 -8.44 4.05 0.81
N TYR A 80 -8.63 5.37 0.69
CA TYR A 80 -8.70 6.32 1.80
C TYR A 80 -10.11 6.87 2.03
N SER A 81 -11.13 6.12 1.62
CA SER A 81 -12.54 6.49 1.82
C SER A 81 -12.93 6.50 3.29
N GLU A 82 -13.97 7.27 3.63
CA GLU A 82 -14.58 7.29 4.97
C GLU A 82 -15.02 5.90 5.44
N ALA A 83 -15.43 5.03 4.52
CA ALA A 83 -15.81 3.65 4.83
C ALA A 83 -14.62 2.79 5.31
N ARG A 84 -13.40 3.07 4.84
CA ARG A 84 -12.18 2.37 5.27
C ARG A 84 -11.46 3.07 6.42
N PHE A 85 -11.55 4.40 6.47
CA PHE A 85 -10.93 5.24 7.49
C PHE A 85 -11.97 6.22 8.07
N PRO A 86 -12.83 5.78 8.99
CA PRO A 86 -13.82 6.63 9.61
C PRO A 86 -13.16 7.80 10.36
N GLY A 87 -13.63 9.02 10.14
CA GLY A 87 -13.03 10.23 10.71
C GLY A 87 -11.75 10.70 10.00
N GLY A 88 -11.43 10.12 8.84
CA GLY A 88 -10.30 10.48 7.99
C GLY A 88 -9.09 9.55 8.10
N ALA A 89 -8.30 9.49 7.03
CA ALA A 89 -7.18 8.55 6.92
C ALA A 89 -6.01 8.83 7.88
N ALA A 90 -5.75 10.10 8.21
CA ALA A 90 -4.64 10.50 9.06
C ALA A 90 -4.92 11.80 9.84
N PRO A 91 -5.94 11.82 10.72
CA PRO A 91 -6.27 13.01 11.50
C PRO A 91 -5.14 13.36 12.47
N ILE A 92 -4.96 14.67 12.70
CA ILE A 92 -4.06 15.20 13.72
C ILE A 92 -4.90 15.58 14.93
N ARG A 93 -4.54 15.09 16.12
CA ARG A 93 -5.18 15.43 17.40
C ARG A 93 -4.21 16.19 18.28
N ASP A 94 -4.66 17.30 18.83
CA ASP A 94 -3.94 18.00 19.89
C ASP A 94 -4.06 17.24 21.21
N ILE A 95 -2.95 17.11 21.93
CA ILE A 95 -2.91 16.46 23.25
C ILE A 95 -2.94 17.53 24.35
N ASP A 96 -2.10 18.56 24.24
CA ASP A 96 -1.92 19.60 25.27
C ASP A 96 -1.45 20.97 24.74
N GLY A 97 -1.65 21.25 23.46
CA GLY A 97 -1.20 22.50 22.81
C GLY A 97 0.30 22.56 22.49
N GLN A 98 1.10 21.60 22.94
CA GLN A 98 2.52 21.46 22.57
C GLN A 98 2.79 20.17 21.81
N VAL A 99 2.03 19.12 22.11
CA VAL A 99 2.15 17.81 21.47
C VAL A 99 0.91 17.51 20.65
N THR A 100 1.13 17.11 19.39
CA THR A 100 0.07 16.59 18.52
C THR A 100 0.34 15.14 18.16
N SER A 101 -0.72 14.35 18.01
CA SER A 101 -0.70 12.95 17.57
C SER A 101 -1.22 12.85 16.15
N LEU A 102 -0.43 12.30 15.24
CA LEU A 102 -0.89 11.85 13.93
C LEU A 102 -1.45 10.44 14.06
N GLU A 103 -2.77 10.33 14.03
CA GLU A 103 -3.44 9.06 14.26
C GLU A 103 -3.52 8.24 12.96
N LEU A 104 -2.75 7.14 12.88
CA LEU A 104 -2.68 6.29 11.68
C LEU A 104 -3.36 4.92 11.87
N TRP A 105 -4.24 4.80 12.87
CA TRP A 105 -4.89 3.53 13.23
C TRP A 105 -6.39 3.52 12.97
N HIS A 106 -6.93 4.48 12.23
CA HIS A 106 -8.36 4.51 11.89
C HIS A 106 -8.73 3.60 10.73
N GLY A 107 -7.75 2.92 10.15
CA GLY A 107 -7.95 1.91 9.11
C GLY A 107 -8.60 0.63 9.64
N PRO A 108 -8.96 -0.30 8.72
CA PRO A 108 -9.77 -1.47 9.05
C PRO A 108 -9.07 -2.50 9.94
N THR A 109 -7.76 -2.35 10.20
CA THR A 109 -6.99 -3.26 11.05
C THR A 109 -6.38 -2.59 12.26
N CYS A 110 -6.76 -1.33 12.51
CA CYS A 110 -6.30 -0.53 13.63
C CYS A 110 -4.77 -0.35 13.70
N ALA A 111 -4.10 -0.30 12.55
CA ALA A 111 -2.65 -0.15 12.46
C ALA A 111 -2.22 0.71 11.27
N PHE A 112 -1.11 1.42 11.43
CA PHE A 112 -0.56 2.31 10.38
C PHE A 112 -0.25 1.61 9.05
N LYS A 113 -0.12 0.28 9.05
CA LYS A 113 0.11 -0.50 7.82
C LYS A 113 -1.07 -0.39 6.85
N ASP A 114 -2.27 -0.07 7.34
CA ASP A 114 -3.43 0.18 6.50
C ASP A 114 -3.16 1.31 5.50
N MET A 115 -2.41 2.35 5.88
CA MET A 115 -2.08 3.46 4.98
C MET A 115 -1.42 2.98 3.68
N ALA A 116 -0.56 1.97 3.74
CA ALA A 116 0.09 1.41 2.56
C ALA A 116 -0.70 0.24 1.97
N LEU A 117 -1.24 -0.64 2.79
CA LEU A 117 -1.85 -1.89 2.34
C LEU A 117 -3.27 -1.72 1.78
N GLN A 118 -3.92 -0.58 2.00
CA GLN A 118 -5.19 -0.25 1.32
C GLN A 118 -4.99 0.22 -0.13
N ILE A 119 -3.82 0.78 -0.48
CA ILE A 119 -3.50 1.28 -1.82
C ILE A 119 -2.61 0.33 -2.63
N MET A 120 -1.62 -0.32 -2.01
CA MET A 120 -0.62 -1.16 -2.69
C MET A 120 -1.23 -2.28 -3.56
N PRO A 121 -2.26 -3.02 -3.11
CA PRO A 121 -2.90 -4.06 -3.92
C PRO A 121 -3.49 -3.53 -5.23
N ARG A 122 -4.05 -2.31 -5.21
CA ARG A 122 -4.63 -1.65 -6.38
C ARG A 122 -3.56 -1.27 -7.38
N LEU A 123 -2.47 -0.67 -6.87
CA LEU A 123 -1.30 -0.31 -7.67
C LEU A 123 -0.64 -1.55 -8.30
N LEU A 124 -0.59 -2.67 -7.57
CA LEU A 124 -0.09 -3.95 -8.08
C LEU A 124 -1.01 -4.52 -9.16
N SER A 125 -2.32 -4.54 -8.96
CA SER A 125 -3.28 -5.02 -9.97
C SER A 125 -3.17 -4.19 -11.27
N ARG A 126 -3.04 -2.87 -11.16
CA ARG A 126 -2.73 -1.98 -12.30
C ARG A 126 -1.39 -2.30 -12.95
N ALA A 127 -0.35 -2.54 -12.15
CA ALA A 127 0.99 -2.88 -12.63
C ALA A 127 1.00 -4.18 -13.46
N LEU A 128 0.26 -5.20 -13.02
CA LEU A 128 0.09 -6.44 -13.77
C LEU A 128 -0.49 -6.16 -15.16
N GLY A 129 -1.57 -5.38 -15.22
CA GLY A 129 -2.19 -4.97 -16.48
C GLY A 129 -1.26 -4.15 -17.39
N LYS A 130 -0.59 -3.13 -16.83
CA LYS A 130 0.33 -2.23 -17.57
C LYS A 130 1.58 -2.94 -18.09
N THR A 131 1.99 -4.02 -17.45
CA THR A 131 3.14 -4.85 -17.90
C THR A 131 2.70 -6.10 -18.66
N GLU A 132 1.44 -6.13 -19.10
CA GLU A 132 0.81 -7.21 -19.87
C GLU A 132 0.90 -8.60 -19.23
N GLU A 133 1.10 -8.67 -17.91
CA GLU A 133 1.13 -9.92 -17.17
C GLU A 133 -0.25 -10.58 -17.23
N LYS A 134 -0.28 -11.86 -17.62
CA LYS A 134 -1.53 -12.63 -17.73
C LYS A 134 -1.72 -13.59 -16.56
N ARG A 135 -0.67 -13.82 -15.77
CA ARG A 135 -0.71 -14.65 -14.56
C ARG A 135 -1.33 -13.88 -13.40
N GLU A 136 -1.93 -14.62 -12.49
CA GLU A 136 -2.32 -14.08 -11.18
C GLU A 136 -1.08 -13.93 -10.28
N ALA A 137 -1.02 -12.85 -9.51
CA ALA A 137 -0.02 -12.69 -8.46
C ALA A 137 -0.48 -13.44 -7.20
N LEU A 138 0.36 -14.32 -6.66
CA LEU A 138 0.14 -14.95 -5.35
C LEU A 138 1.03 -14.27 -4.31
N ILE A 139 0.42 -13.55 -3.38
CA ILE A 139 1.09 -12.90 -2.26
C ILE A 139 1.22 -13.90 -1.12
N LEU A 140 2.45 -14.20 -0.73
CA LEU A 140 2.76 -15.05 0.42
C LEU A 140 3.26 -14.18 1.56
N VAL A 141 2.58 -14.22 2.70
CA VAL A 141 2.94 -13.41 3.88
C VAL A 141 3.16 -14.32 5.07
N ALA A 142 4.34 -14.25 5.69
CA ALA A 142 4.54 -14.76 7.04
C ALA A 142 4.38 -13.60 8.04
N THR A 143 3.63 -13.80 9.12
CA THR A 143 3.36 -12.74 10.10
C THR A 143 3.45 -13.23 11.54
N SER A 144 3.74 -12.29 12.44
CA SER A 144 3.56 -12.41 13.89
C SER A 144 2.31 -11.69 14.42
N GLY A 145 1.39 -11.25 13.54
CA GLY A 145 0.14 -10.61 13.95
C GLY A 145 -0.38 -9.60 12.93
N ASP A 146 -0.23 -8.31 13.23
CA ASP A 146 -0.95 -7.21 12.55
C ASP A 146 -0.72 -7.14 11.04
N THR A 147 0.52 -7.39 10.59
CA THR A 147 0.84 -7.33 9.15
C THR A 147 0.01 -8.32 8.34
N GLY A 148 -0.26 -9.51 8.88
CA GLY A 148 -1.08 -10.50 8.18
C GLY A 148 -2.52 -10.03 8.02
N LYS A 149 -3.12 -9.47 9.08
CA LYS A 149 -4.48 -8.94 9.00
C LYS A 149 -4.58 -7.74 8.06
N ALA A 150 -3.64 -6.79 8.14
CA ALA A 150 -3.60 -5.64 7.23
C ALA A 150 -3.44 -6.07 5.76
N ALA A 151 -2.62 -7.08 5.49
CA ALA A 151 -2.46 -7.62 4.14
C ALA A 151 -3.72 -8.35 3.67
N LEU A 152 -4.32 -9.21 4.51
CA LEU A 152 -5.57 -9.90 4.20
C LEU A 152 -6.69 -8.93 3.83
N GLU A 153 -6.85 -7.86 4.60
CA GLU A 153 -7.89 -6.85 4.36
C GLU A 153 -7.60 -6.00 3.11
N GLY A 154 -6.35 -5.59 2.92
CA GLY A 154 -5.94 -4.80 1.76
C GLY A 154 -6.10 -5.56 0.44
N TYR A 155 -5.71 -6.83 0.41
CA TYR A 155 -5.75 -7.67 -0.79
C TYR A 155 -7.10 -8.35 -1.03
N ARG A 156 -8.07 -8.20 -0.12
CA ARG A 156 -9.41 -8.77 -0.24
C ARG A 156 -10.08 -8.39 -1.57
N ASP A 157 -10.43 -9.40 -2.35
CA ASP A 157 -11.17 -9.32 -3.61
C ASP A 157 -10.54 -8.40 -4.67
N VAL A 158 -9.23 -8.17 -4.60
CA VAL A 158 -8.50 -7.36 -5.59
C VAL A 158 -8.25 -8.16 -6.87
N PRO A 159 -8.54 -7.62 -8.07
CA PRO A 159 -8.42 -8.35 -9.33
C PRO A 159 -7.00 -8.86 -9.60
N GLN A 160 -6.90 -10.08 -10.17
CA GLN A 160 -5.64 -10.77 -10.53
C GLN A 160 -4.68 -11.05 -9.36
N ILE A 161 -5.17 -10.96 -8.12
CA ILE A 161 -4.35 -11.22 -6.93
C ILE A 161 -5.00 -12.27 -6.06
N LYS A 162 -4.18 -13.19 -5.55
CA LYS A 162 -4.48 -14.12 -4.46
C LYS A 162 -3.53 -13.86 -3.32
N ILE A 163 -3.96 -14.08 -2.09
CA ILE A 163 -3.11 -13.93 -0.90
C ILE A 163 -3.23 -15.16 -0.01
N LYS A 164 -2.08 -15.61 0.50
CA LYS A 164 -1.99 -16.62 1.56
C LYS A 164 -1.14 -16.11 2.71
N VAL A 165 -1.73 -16.11 3.90
CA VAL A 165 -1.06 -15.65 5.12
C VAL A 165 -0.75 -16.83 6.05
N PHE A 166 0.49 -16.86 6.53
CA PHE A 166 1.02 -17.85 7.47
C PHE A 166 1.32 -17.18 8.81
N TYR A 167 0.89 -17.80 9.90
CA TYR A 167 1.21 -17.32 11.24
C TYR A 167 1.54 -18.49 12.19
N PRO A 168 2.44 -18.29 13.17
CA PRO A 168 2.74 -19.30 14.19
C PRO A 168 1.56 -19.44 15.15
N VAL A 169 1.07 -20.67 15.35
CA VAL A 169 -0.14 -20.96 16.16
C VAL A 169 -0.11 -20.33 17.55
N ASP A 170 1.08 -20.30 18.16
CA ASP A 170 1.35 -19.83 19.53
C ASP A 170 2.09 -18.48 19.57
N GLY A 171 2.38 -17.87 18.42
CA GLY A 171 3.16 -16.63 18.32
C GLY A 171 2.35 -15.37 17.99
N VAL A 172 1.02 -15.45 18.08
CA VAL A 172 0.11 -14.32 17.81
C VAL A 172 -0.91 -14.16 18.93
N SER A 173 -1.36 -12.92 19.18
CA SER A 173 -2.41 -12.69 20.17
C SER A 173 -3.74 -13.32 19.75
N ARG A 174 -4.62 -13.58 20.71
CA ARG A 174 -5.95 -14.14 20.44
C ARG A 174 -6.76 -13.26 19.47
N VAL A 175 -6.68 -11.94 19.60
CA VAL A 175 -7.42 -11.00 18.74
C VAL A 175 -6.90 -11.08 17.29
N GLN A 176 -5.59 -11.02 17.09
CA GLN A 176 -4.98 -11.13 15.76
C GLN A 176 -5.30 -12.48 15.10
N LYS A 177 -5.27 -13.57 15.89
CA LYS A 177 -5.64 -14.91 15.42
C LYS A 177 -7.07 -14.95 14.91
N LEU A 178 -8.02 -14.43 15.68
CA LEU A 178 -9.42 -14.36 15.29
C LEU A 178 -9.60 -13.50 14.03
N GLN A 179 -9.01 -12.31 13.99
CA GLN A 179 -9.09 -11.42 12.83
C GLN A 179 -8.58 -12.08 11.54
N MET A 180 -7.51 -12.87 11.61
CA MET A 180 -7.01 -13.61 10.45
C MET A 180 -7.91 -14.81 10.10
N GLN A 181 -8.31 -15.62 11.08
CA GLN A 181 -9.12 -16.81 10.85
C GLN A 181 -10.54 -16.52 10.35
N THR A 182 -11.08 -15.35 10.67
CA THR A 182 -12.42 -14.91 10.24
C THR A 182 -12.37 -13.93 9.07
N GLN A 183 -11.23 -13.81 8.37
CA GLN A 183 -11.14 -12.97 7.18
C GLN A 183 -12.08 -13.48 6.09
N GLU A 184 -12.88 -12.58 5.54
CA GLU A 184 -13.66 -12.83 4.32
C GLU A 184 -12.91 -12.36 3.06
N GLY A 185 -13.25 -12.98 1.93
CA GLY A 185 -12.71 -12.67 0.61
C GLY A 185 -12.65 -13.94 -0.25
N LYS A 186 -12.89 -13.84 -1.56
CA LYS A 186 -12.84 -15.01 -2.46
C LYS A 186 -11.40 -15.39 -2.85
N ASN A 187 -10.45 -14.48 -2.63
CA ASN A 187 -9.06 -14.62 -3.02
C ASN A 187 -8.08 -14.73 -1.83
N VAL A 188 -8.60 -14.89 -0.60
CA VAL A 188 -7.81 -14.95 0.63
C VAL A 188 -7.72 -16.37 1.16
N ASP A 189 -6.56 -16.74 1.68
CA ASP A 189 -6.32 -18.01 2.36
C ASP A 189 -5.41 -17.79 3.59
N VAL A 190 -5.64 -18.58 4.64
CA VAL A 190 -4.93 -18.43 5.92
C VAL A 190 -4.52 -19.79 6.44
N ALA A 191 -3.23 -19.95 6.75
CA ALA A 191 -2.65 -21.18 7.26
C ALA A 191 -1.91 -20.94 8.59
N ALA A 192 -2.31 -21.66 9.63
CA ALA A 192 -1.59 -21.66 10.89
C ALA A 192 -0.44 -22.68 10.84
N ILE A 193 0.78 -22.26 11.19
CA ILE A 193 1.98 -23.10 11.20
C ILE A 193 2.26 -23.58 12.63
N ARG A 194 2.56 -24.89 12.76
CA ARG A 194 2.96 -25.57 13.99
C ARG A 194 4.44 -25.91 13.93
#